data_AF-A0A925I685-F1
#
_entry.id   AF-A0A925I685-F1
#
_cell.length_a   1.000
_cell.length_b   1.000
_cell.length_c   1.000
_cell.angle_alpha   90.00
_cell.angle_beta   90.00
_cell.angle_gamma   90.00
#
_symmetry.space_group_name_H-M   'P 1'
#
loop_
_entity.id
_entity.type
_entity.pdbx_description
1 polymer ?
#
loop_
_entity_poly.entity_id
_entity_poly.type
_entity_poly.pdbx_seq_one_letter_code
_entity_poly.pdbx_strand_id
1 'polypeptide(L)'
;MILAFDTYYYTDKAKTVCLAFENWTDAEPSQIYTDQKENIAEYEPGAFYKRELPCIISLLKKIELINIEAVIIDGFVFLDDEAKPGLGYYLYEYL
;
A
#
# COMPACT_ATOMS: atom_id res chain seq x y z
N MET A 1 -2.39 -0.07 15.90
CA MET A 1 -1.36 -0.53 14.96
C MET A 1 -1.29 0.39 13.75
N ILE A 2 -0.09 0.58 13.23
CA ILE A 2 0.21 1.36 12.03
C ILE A 2 0.75 0.39 10.99
N LEU A 3 0.20 0.40 9.79
CA LEU A 3 0.63 -0.47 8.69
C LEU A 3 1.34 0.36 7.64
N ALA A 4 2.60 0.06 7.33
CA ALA A 4 3.37 0.75 6.30
C ALA A 4 3.62 -0.17 5.10
N PHE A 5 3.12 0.23 3.93
CA PHE A 5 3.20 -0.53 2.69
C PHE A 5 4.17 0.08 1.70
N ASP A 6 4.93 -0.79 1.03
CA ASP A 6 5.71 -0.46 -0.16
C ASP A 6 5.62 -1.60 -1.19
N THR A 7 5.72 -1.25 -2.48
CA THR A 7 5.64 -2.20 -3.60
C THR A 7 6.83 -2.05 -4.54
N TYR A 8 7.64 -3.10 -4.61
CA TYR A 8 8.75 -3.20 -5.55
C TYR A 8 8.37 -3.99 -6.80
N TYR A 9 8.61 -3.40 -7.98
CA TYR A 9 8.39 -4.04 -9.27
C TYR A 9 9.66 -4.66 -9.82
N TYR A 10 9.54 -5.84 -10.42
CA TYR A 10 10.61 -6.46 -11.18
C TYR A 10 10.02 -7.32 -12.29
N THR A 11 10.52 -7.15 -13.51
CA THR A 11 9.99 -7.83 -14.71
C THR A 11 8.48 -7.58 -14.87
N ASP A 12 7.66 -8.63 -14.85
CA ASP A 12 6.20 -8.61 -14.95
C ASP A 12 5.49 -8.82 -13.59
N LYS A 13 6.26 -8.69 -12.49
CA LYS A 13 5.82 -9.01 -11.12
C LYS A 13 5.99 -7.81 -10.20
N ALA A 14 5.23 -7.82 -9.13
CA ALA A 14 5.42 -6.93 -8.00
C ALA A 14 5.49 -7.73 -6.71
N LYS A 15 6.38 -7.31 -5.82
CA LYS A 15 6.43 -7.76 -4.43
C LYS A 15 6.02 -6.58 -3.55
N THR A 16 4.97 -6.78 -2.77
CA THR A 16 4.51 -5.81 -1.77
C THR A 16 4.90 -6.30 -0.40
N VAL A 17 5.39 -5.39 0.43
CA VAL A 17 5.74 -5.63 1.83
C VAL A 17 4.92 -4.69 2.69
N CYS A 18 4.45 -5.21 3.83
CA CYS A 18 3.80 -4.44 4.87
C CYS A 18 4.54 -4.64 6.18
N LEU A 19 4.96 -3.54 6.80
CA LEU A 19 5.51 -3.50 8.14
C LEU A 19 4.42 -3.04 9.11
N ALA A 20 4.16 -3.81 10.15
CA ALA A 20 3.21 -3.46 11.19
C ALA A 20 3.95 -2.95 12.43
N PHE A 21 3.56 -1.77 12.92
CA PHE A 21 4.09 -1.17 14.14
C PHE A 21 2.97 -1.04 15.18
N GLU A 22 3.30 -1.21 16.46
CA GLU A 22 2.33 -0.99 17.52
C GLU A 22 2.18 0.51 17.80
N ASN A 23 3.31 1.24 17.80
CA ASN A 23 3.39 2.68 18.07
C ASN A 23 4.26 3.40 17.04
N TRP A 24 3.99 4.70 16.84
CA TRP A 24 4.76 5.58 15.95
C TRP A 24 6.25 5.70 16.29
N THR A 25 6.61 5.45 17.55
CA THR A 25 7.99 5.57 18.05
C THR A 25 8.78 4.26 18.00
N ASP A 26 8.16 3.16 17.55
CA ASP A 26 8.81 1.86 17.50
C ASP A 26 9.91 1.86 16.43
N ALA A 27 11.10 1.39 16.79
CA ALA A 27 12.24 1.32 15.87
C ALA A 27 12.19 0.09 14.94
N GLU A 28 11.44 -0.93 15.33
CA GLU A 28 11.32 -2.21 14.64
C GLU A 28 9.84 -2.60 14.52
N PRO A 29 9.41 -3.25 13.43
CA PRO A 29 8.04 -3.69 13.28
C PRO A 29 7.73 -4.90 14.17
N SER A 30 6.50 -4.98 14.68
CA SER A 30 6.01 -6.16 15.39
C SER A 30 5.76 -7.34 14.45
N GLN A 31 5.36 -7.07 13.20
CA GLN A 31 5.13 -8.08 12.17
C GLN A 31 5.51 -7.57 10.77
N ILE A 32 5.91 -8.51 9.92
CA ILE A 32 6.24 -8.26 8.51
C ILE A 32 5.40 -9.20 7.65
N TYR A 33 4.61 -8.62 6.75
CA TYR A 33 3.82 -9.38 5.78
C TYR A 33 4.35 -9.13 4.37
N THR A 34 4.26 -10.14 3.51
CA THR A 34 4.66 -10.00 2.11
C THR A 34 3.66 -10.70 1.19
N ASP A 35 3.49 -10.13 0.00
CA ASP A 35 2.79 -10.79 -1.09
C ASP A 35 3.49 -10.54 -2.43
N GLN A 36 3.23 -11.41 -3.38
CA GLN A 36 3.71 -11.27 -4.75
C GLN A 36 2.53 -11.38 -5.72
N LYS A 37 2.43 -10.41 -6.61
CA LYS A 37 1.51 -10.45 -7.75
C LYS A 37 2.27 -10.56 -9.06
N GLU A 38 1.65 -11.25 -10.00
CA GLU A 38 2.07 -11.33 -11.40
C GLU A 38 1.11 -10.51 -12.27
N ASN A 39 1.49 -10.27 -13.52
CA ASN A 39 0.69 -9.53 -14.51
C ASN A 39 0.37 -8.11 -14.04
N ILE A 40 1.38 -7.37 -13.60
CA ILE A 40 1.23 -5.98 -13.16
C ILE A 40 0.90 -5.11 -14.37
N ALA A 41 -0.07 -4.20 -14.20
CA ALA A 41 -0.43 -3.23 -15.24
C ALA A 41 0.77 -2.38 -15.67
N GLU A 42 0.77 -1.95 -16.93
CA GLU A 42 1.77 -1.02 -17.45
C GLU A 42 1.69 0.33 -16.73
N TYR A 43 2.81 1.07 -16.76
CA TYR A 43 2.87 2.40 -16.16
C TYR A 43 2.09 3.42 -16.98
N GLU A 44 1.14 4.08 -16.31
CA GLU A 44 0.36 5.19 -16.86
C GLU A 44 0.55 6.42 -15.95
N PRO A 45 1.09 7.54 -16.48
CA PRO A 45 1.26 8.77 -15.70
C PRO A 45 -0.05 9.25 -15.07
N GLY A 46 -0.02 9.55 -13.77
CA GLY A 46 -1.20 9.98 -13.02
C GLY A 46 -2.18 8.86 -12.65
N ALA A 47 -1.92 7.60 -13.03
CA ALA A 47 -2.73 6.43 -12.68
C ALA A 47 -1.91 5.35 -11.95
N PHE A 48 -0.96 5.79 -11.13
CA PHE A 48 -0.08 4.93 -10.33
C PHE A 48 -0.86 3.89 -9.49
N TYR A 49 -2.03 4.28 -8.99
CA TYR A 49 -2.91 3.39 -8.23
C TYR A 49 -3.29 2.11 -8.99
N LYS A 50 -3.40 2.13 -10.32
CA LYS A 50 -3.74 0.94 -11.12
C LYS A 50 -2.71 -0.18 -10.96
N ARG A 51 -1.45 0.16 -10.64
CA ARG A 51 -0.36 -0.79 -10.47
C ARG A 51 -0.25 -1.29 -9.03
N GLU A 52 -0.29 -0.38 -8.05
CA GLU A 52 -0.02 -0.75 -6.65
C GLU A 52 -1.24 -1.15 -5.87
N LEU A 53 -2.39 -0.52 -6.13
CA LEU A 53 -3.60 -0.78 -5.36
C LEU A 53 -3.98 -2.27 -5.38
N PRO A 54 -3.94 -2.99 -6.52
CA PRO A 54 -4.20 -4.43 -6.53
C PRO A 54 -3.21 -5.24 -5.68
N CYS A 55 -1.97 -4.78 -5.54
CA CYS A 55 -0.92 -5.47 -4.78
C CYS A 55 -1.10 -5.24 -3.28
N ILE A 56 -1.34 -3.98 -2.87
CA ILE A 56 -1.65 -3.60 -1.49
C ILE A 56 -2.91 -4.31 -1.00
N ILE A 57 -3.99 -4.32 -1.81
CA ILE A 57 -5.24 -5.03 -1.48
C ILE A 57 -5.00 -6.53 -1.28
N SER A 58 -4.16 -7.14 -2.13
CA SER A 58 -3.85 -8.58 -2.04
C SER A 58 -3.19 -8.92 -0.70
N LEU A 59 -2.25 -8.07 -0.26
CA LEU A 59 -1.58 -8.25 1.02
C LEU A 59 -2.49 -7.92 2.21
N LEU A 60 -3.29 -6.85 2.14
CA LEU A 60 -4.25 -6.47 3.18
C LEU A 60 -5.22 -7.59 3.54
N LYS A 61 -5.68 -8.38 2.55
CA LYS A 61 -6.55 -9.53 2.79
C LYS A 61 -5.92 -10.64 3.64
N LYS A 62 -4.60 -10.60 3.86
CA LYS A 62 -3.85 -11.55 4.69
C LYS A 62 -3.58 -11.02 6.11
N ILE A 63 -3.97 -9.78 6.40
CA ILE A 63 -3.73 -9.09 7.68
C ILE A 63 -5.06 -9.00 8.41
N GLU A 64 -5.09 -9.36 9.69
CA GLU A 64 -6.26 -9.10 10.54
C GLU A 64 -6.32 -7.61 10.86
N LEU A 65 -7.31 -6.91 10.29
CA LEU A 65 -7.48 -5.46 10.43
C LEU A 65 -8.14 -5.07 11.76
N ILE A 66 -7.50 -5.42 12.88
CA ILE A 66 -8.00 -5.14 14.23
C ILE A 66 -7.18 -3.98 14.83
N ASN A 67 -7.87 -2.94 15.31
CA ASN A 67 -7.24 -1.77 15.95
C ASN A 67 -6.18 -1.07 15.05
N ILE A 68 -6.45 -0.98 13.74
CA ILE A 68 -5.60 -0.22 12.81
C ILE A 68 -5.90 1.28 13.00
N GLU A 69 -4.87 2.05 13.35
CA GLU A 69 -4.94 3.50 13.53
C GLU A 69 -4.65 4.24 12.22
N ALA A 70 -3.66 3.77 11.47
CA ALA A 70 -3.22 4.39 10.24
C ALA A 70 -2.67 3.37 9.24
N VAL A 71 -2.82 3.68 7.96
CA VAL A 71 -2.15 3.00 6.86
C VAL A 71 -1.26 4.03 6.15
N ILE A 72 0.04 3.76 6.14
CA ILE A 72 1.06 4.53 5.45
C ILE A 72 1.36 3.82 4.13
N ILE A 73 1.43 4.59 3.06
CA ILE A 73 1.81 4.13 1.73
C ILE A 73 3.01 4.93 1.24
N ASP A 74 3.89 4.30 0.46
CA ASP A 74 4.88 5.04 -0.33
C ASP A 74 4.21 5.66 -1.57
N GLY A 75 3.54 6.80 -1.36
CA GLY A 75 2.83 7.49 -2.42
C GLY A 75 1.93 8.60 -1.90
N PHE A 76 1.21 9.23 -2.82
CA PHE A 76 0.35 10.37 -2.50
C PHE A 76 -1.11 9.93 -2.26
N VAL A 77 -1.78 10.63 -1.34
CA VAL A 77 -3.24 10.53 -1.14
C VAL A 77 -3.97 11.28 -2.26
N PHE A 78 -3.61 12.55 -2.48
CA PHE A 78 -4.07 13.38 -3.59
C PHE A 78 -2.87 13.82 -4.43
N LEU A 79 -3.06 13.90 -5.74
CA LEU A 79 -1.98 14.17 -6.70
C LEU A 79 -1.74 15.66 -6.96
N ASP A 80 -2.66 16.52 -6.55
CA ASP A 80 -2.60 17.98 -6.72
C ASP A 80 -3.48 18.70 -5.68
N ASP A 81 -3.44 20.04 -5.71
CA ASP A 81 -4.19 20.92 -4.81
C ASP A 81 -5.70 20.98 -5.13
N GLU A 82 -6.13 20.37 -6.25
CA GLU A 82 -7.53 20.23 -6.64
C GLU A 82 -8.15 18.91 -6.16
N ALA A 83 -7.45 18.21 -5.24
CA ALA A 83 -7.84 16.94 -4.67
C ALA A 83 -8.02 15.81 -5.71
N LYS A 84 -7.21 15.82 -6.79
CA LYS A 84 -7.17 14.70 -7.73
C LYS A 84 -6.81 13.41 -7.00
N PRO A 85 -7.64 12.35 -7.09
CA PRO A 85 -7.38 11.07 -6.42
C PRO A 85 -6.02 10.45 -6.74
N GLY A 86 -5.24 10.16 -5.69
CA GLY A 86 -4.01 9.37 -5.73
C GLY A 86 -4.19 7.98 -5.12
N LEU A 87 -3.08 7.25 -4.98
CA LEU A 87 -3.08 5.88 -4.44
C LEU A 87 -3.75 5.80 -3.06
N GLY A 88 -3.43 6.75 -2.16
CA GLY A 88 -3.96 6.74 -0.80
C GLY A 88 -5.46 6.99 -0.75
N TYR A 89 -5.99 7.84 -1.62
CA TYR A 89 -7.42 8.05 -1.73
C TYR A 89 -8.13 6.77 -2.20
N TYR A 90 -7.66 6.14 -3.28
CA TYR A 90 -8.28 4.91 -3.77
C TYR A 90 -8.16 3.74 -2.78
N LEU A 91 -7.07 3.70 -2.01
CA LEU A 91 -6.93 2.72 -0.93
C LEU A 91 -7.94 2.97 0.19
N TYR A 92 -8.12 4.23 0.60
CA TYR A 92 -9.11 4.61 1.60
C TYR A 92 -10.54 4.26 1.15
N GLU A 93 -10.91 4.57 -0.09
CA GLU A 93 -12.22 4.23 -0.66
C GLU A 93 -12.47 2.71 -0.76
N TYR A 94 -11.43 1.88 -0.75
CA TYR A 94 -11.55 0.43 -0.78
C TYR A 94 -11.82 -0.19 0.61
N LEU A 95 -11.36 0.44 1.69
CA LEU A 95 -11.42 -0.07 3.07
C LEU A 95 -12.81 0.12 3.68
#